data_AF-A0AAD1WGA6-F1
#
_entry.id   AF-A0AAD1WGA6-F1
#
_cell.length_a   1.000
_cell.length_b   1.000
_cell.length_c   1.000
_cell.angle_alpha   90.00
_cell.angle_beta   90.00
_cell.angle_gamma   90.00
#
_symmetry.space_group_name_H-M   'P 1'
#
loop_
_entity.id
_entity.type
_entity.pdbx_description
1 polymer ?
#
loop_
_entity_poly.entity_id
_entity_poly.type
_entity_poly.pdbx_seq_one_letter_code
_entity_poly.pdbx_strand_id
1 'polypeptide(L)'
;MKLLIASAVFLLGLSLAWADTQDIRDPKVRVYLEKPVEFGVKNKMLCYAYDFHPPLIKIGMYLNKEEVPNAHQNDMKFNQDWSYEMLKYVEITPNQGDKATCTVSHNGQEPKTYELNWM
;
A
#
# COMPACT_ATOMS: atom_id res chain seq x y z
N MET A 1 -57.29 -20.80 1.91
CA MET A 1 -56.23 -20.70 0.88
C MET A 1 -55.90 -19.23 0.68
N LYS A 2 -54.62 -18.84 0.71
CA LYS A 2 -54.09 -17.46 0.87
C LYS A 2 -54.02 -17.00 2.32
N LEU A 3 -52.93 -17.35 3.00
CA LEU A 3 -52.31 -16.56 4.09
C LEU A 3 -50.97 -17.14 4.58
N LEU A 4 -50.54 -18.30 4.08
CA LEU A 4 -49.25 -18.89 4.50
C LEU A 4 -48.05 -18.59 3.57
N ILE A 5 -48.25 -17.89 2.44
CA ILE A 5 -47.16 -17.65 1.47
C ILE A 5 -46.40 -16.34 1.76
N ALA A 6 -46.95 -15.43 2.56
CA ALA A 6 -46.29 -14.14 2.85
C ALA A 6 -45.21 -14.21 3.95
N SER A 7 -45.13 -15.30 4.73
CA SER A 7 -44.23 -15.38 5.90
C SER A 7 -42.89 -16.06 5.62
N ALA A 8 -42.80 -16.95 4.61
CA ALA A 8 -41.56 -17.64 4.28
C ALA A 8 -40.55 -16.78 3.48
N VAL A 9 -41.03 -15.76 2.76
CA VAL A 9 -40.16 -14.88 1.95
C VAL A 9 -39.40 -13.88 2.84
N PHE A 10 -39.94 -13.50 3.99
CA PHE A 10 -39.33 -12.49 4.86
C PHE A 10 -38.15 -13.04 5.67
N LEU A 11 -38.11 -14.35 5.96
CA LEU A 11 -37.01 -14.98 6.70
C LEU A 11 -35.80 -15.33 5.82
N LEU A 12 -35.99 -15.57 4.52
CA LEU A 12 -34.90 -15.83 3.57
C LEU A 12 -34.26 -14.52 3.03
N GLY A 13 -34.91 -13.38 3.19
CA GLY A 13 -34.36 -12.07 2.78
C GLY A 13 -33.39 -11.46 3.79
N LEU A 14 -33.45 -11.85 5.07
CA LEU A 14 -32.62 -11.30 6.14
C LEU A 14 -31.23 -11.96 6.26
N SER A 15 -31.00 -13.09 5.59
CA SER A 15 -29.71 -13.82 5.64
C SER A 15 -28.66 -13.35 4.63
N LEU A 16 -28.98 -12.40 3.74
CA LEU A 16 -28.02 -11.88 2.75
C LEU A 16 -27.34 -10.56 3.18
N ALA A 17 -27.61 -10.07 4.39
CA ALA A 17 -27.00 -8.85 4.92
C ALA A 17 -25.78 -9.12 5.84
N TRP A 18 -25.02 -10.18 5.57
CA TRP A 18 -23.66 -10.34 6.08
C TRP A 18 -22.71 -10.35 4.88
N ALA A 19 -22.86 -9.38 3.98
CA ALA A 19 -21.70 -8.98 3.22
C ALA A 19 -20.75 -8.35 4.24
N ASP A 20 -19.73 -9.09 4.66
CA ASP A 20 -18.58 -8.51 5.35
C ASP A 20 -18.13 -7.32 4.50
N THR A 21 -18.46 -6.10 4.92
CA THR A 21 -17.84 -4.91 4.35
C THR A 21 -16.39 -4.99 4.78
N GLN A 22 -15.56 -5.58 3.92
CA GLN A 22 -14.12 -5.65 4.15
C GLN A 22 -13.65 -4.20 4.37
N ASP A 23 -13.18 -3.88 5.57
CA ASP A 23 -12.66 -2.55 5.91
C ASP A 23 -11.40 -2.32 5.06
N ILE A 24 -11.55 -1.71 3.88
CA ILE A 24 -10.42 -1.41 3.01
C ILE A 24 -9.99 0.02 3.28
N ARG A 25 -8.81 0.16 3.88
CA ARG A 25 -8.13 1.43 4.11
C ARG A 25 -6.90 1.51 3.23
N ASP A 26 -6.88 2.47 2.32
CA ASP A 26 -5.76 2.71 1.42
C ASP A 26 -4.52 3.21 2.20
N PRO A 27 -3.30 2.81 1.80
CA PRO A 27 -2.08 3.24 2.45
C PRO A 27 -1.80 4.72 2.25
N LYS A 28 -1.40 5.38 3.34
CA LYS A 28 -0.62 6.61 3.26
C LYS A 28 0.81 6.23 2.93
N VAL A 29 1.43 6.93 1.99
CA VAL A 29 2.78 6.60 1.51
C VAL A 29 3.70 7.81 1.65
N ARG A 30 4.91 7.57 2.16
CA ARG A 30 6.01 8.55 2.16
C ARG A 30 7.20 7.94 1.45
N VAL A 31 7.78 8.71 0.53
CA VAL A 31 9.02 8.34 -0.17
C VAL A 31 10.08 9.38 0.17
N TYR A 32 11.18 8.94 0.78
CA TYR A 32 12.23 9.82 1.29
C TYR A 32 13.59 9.12 1.27
N LEU A 33 14.67 9.89 1.43
CA LEU A 33 16.03 9.37 1.57
C LEU A 33 16.39 9.18 3.05
N GLU A 34 17.23 8.19 3.35
CA GLU A 34 17.74 7.97 4.72
C GLU A 34 18.58 9.15 5.22
N LYS A 35 19.31 9.78 4.31
CA LYS A 35 20.19 10.92 4.56
C LYS A 35 19.83 12.08 3.62
N PRO A 36 20.20 13.33 3.95
CA PRO A 36 20.05 14.45 3.02
C PRO A 36 20.61 14.15 1.63
N VAL A 37 20.00 14.72 0.60
CA VAL A 37 20.42 14.47 -0.78
C VAL A 37 21.83 15.04 -1.04
N GLU A 38 22.70 14.20 -1.59
CA GLU A 38 23.98 14.59 -2.18
C GLU A 38 24.12 13.83 -3.51
N PHE A 39 24.14 14.57 -4.61
CA PHE A 39 24.16 13.96 -5.93
C PHE A 39 25.49 13.25 -6.21
N GLY A 40 25.41 12.06 -6.81
CA GLY A 40 26.57 11.19 -7.05
C GLY A 40 27.01 10.37 -5.83
N VAL A 41 26.37 10.55 -4.67
CA VAL A 41 26.68 9.82 -3.43
C VAL A 41 25.58 8.80 -3.13
N LYS A 42 25.97 7.58 -2.76
CA LYS A 42 25.03 6.51 -2.40
C LYS A 42 24.13 6.93 -1.23
N ASN A 43 22.85 6.63 -1.37
CA ASN A 43 21.84 6.82 -0.34
C ASN A 43 20.81 5.68 -0.39
N LYS A 44 19.96 5.55 0.63
CA LYS A 44 18.83 4.63 0.58
C LYS A 44 17.57 5.42 0.31
N MET A 45 16.84 5.04 -0.73
CA MET A 45 15.46 5.44 -0.91
C MET A 45 14.59 4.53 -0.06
N LEU A 46 13.64 5.11 0.66
CA LEU A 46 12.66 4.41 1.49
C LEU A 46 11.26 4.72 0.98
N CYS A 47 10.42 3.68 0.88
CA CYS A 47 8.99 3.79 0.68
C CYS A 47 8.27 3.23 1.90
N TYR A 48 7.66 4.12 2.68
CA TYR A 48 6.93 3.80 3.89
C TYR A 48 5.42 3.89 3.64
N ALA A 49 4.76 2.74 3.59
CA ALA A 49 3.31 2.61 3.52
C ALA A 49 2.75 2.34 4.93
N TYR A 50 1.76 3.10 5.36
CA TYR A 50 1.19 2.98 6.71
C TYR A 50 -0.31 3.27 6.72
N ASP A 51 -0.97 2.90 7.82
CA ASP A 51 -2.40 3.16 8.05
C ASP A 51 -3.32 2.47 7.01
N PHE A 52 -2.95 1.26 6.57
CA PHE A 52 -3.73 0.49 5.58
C PHE A 52 -4.29 -0.82 6.14
N HIS A 53 -5.36 -1.33 5.54
CA HIS A 53 -5.96 -2.64 5.85
C HIS A 53 -6.73 -3.13 4.61
N PRO A 54 -6.71 -4.41 4.21
CA PRO A 54 -6.03 -5.59 4.80
C PRO A 54 -4.50 -5.61 4.50
N PRO A 55 -3.72 -6.61 4.98
CA PRO A 55 -2.25 -6.61 4.85
C PRO A 55 -1.72 -6.89 3.44
N LEU A 56 -2.58 -7.20 2.46
CA LEU A 56 -2.15 -7.49 1.10
C LEU A 56 -1.63 -6.23 0.40
N ILE A 57 -0.32 -6.10 0.25
CA ILE A 57 0.34 -4.96 -0.39
C ILE A 57 1.51 -5.41 -1.27
N LYS A 58 1.72 -4.71 -2.38
CA LYS A 58 2.90 -4.85 -3.25
C LYS A 58 3.54 -3.48 -3.44
N ILE A 59 4.85 -3.40 -3.20
CA ILE A 59 5.61 -2.16 -3.31
C ILE A 59 6.70 -2.32 -4.37
N GLY A 60 6.67 -1.49 -5.41
CA GLY A 60 7.73 -1.39 -6.43
C GLY A 60 8.59 -0.15 -6.19
N MET A 61 9.86 -0.20 -6.59
CA MET A 61 10.82 0.91 -6.42
C MET A 61 11.55 1.15 -7.73
N TYR A 62 11.53 2.38 -8.23
CA TYR A 62 12.02 2.70 -9.56
C TYR A 62 12.94 3.92 -9.54
N LEU A 63 13.95 3.89 -10.41
CA LEU A 63 14.79 5.03 -10.76
C LEU A 63 14.71 5.20 -12.28
N ASN A 64 14.26 6.37 -12.73
CA ASN A 64 14.11 6.69 -14.15
C ASN A 64 13.25 5.67 -14.93
N LYS A 65 12.18 5.16 -14.29
CA LYS A 65 11.25 4.12 -14.78
C LYS A 65 11.79 2.69 -14.79
N GLU A 66 13.05 2.48 -14.45
CA GLU A 66 13.62 1.14 -14.30
C GLU A 66 13.47 0.67 -12.86
N GLU A 67 13.05 -0.57 -12.66
CA GLU A 67 12.92 -1.15 -11.32
C GLU A 67 14.32 -1.35 -10.72
N VAL A 68 14.52 -0.84 -9.50
CA VAL A 68 15.81 -0.97 -8.81
C VAL A 68 15.89 -2.36 -8.17
N PRO A 69 16.89 -3.19 -8.53
CA PRO A 69 17.03 -4.54 -8.00
C PRO A 69 17.48 -4.51 -6.53
N ASN A 70 17.41 -5.67 -5.86
CA ASN A 70 17.89 -5.87 -4.48
C ASN A 70 17.24 -4.94 -3.44
N ALA A 71 15.98 -4.56 -3.67
CA ALA A 71 15.20 -3.86 -2.65
C ALA A 71 14.90 -4.79 -1.47
N HIS A 72 15.05 -4.25 -0.26
CA HIS A 72 14.78 -4.93 1.00
C HIS A 72 13.43 -4.49 1.55
N GLN A 73 12.68 -5.42 2.13
CA GLN A 73 11.41 -5.15 2.79
C GLN A 73 11.51 -5.63 4.24
N ASN A 74 11.10 -4.78 5.19
CA ASN A 74 11.02 -5.18 6.59
C ASN A 74 9.86 -6.15 6.82
N ASP A 75 9.81 -6.74 8.02
CA ASP A 75 8.61 -7.44 8.48
C ASP A 75 7.44 -6.47 8.67
N MET A 76 6.23 -6.96 8.39
CA MET A 76 5.01 -6.16 8.49
C MET A 76 4.64 -5.92 9.95
N LYS A 77 4.32 -4.68 10.27
CA LYS A 77 3.82 -4.28 11.59
C LYS A 77 2.33 -4.01 11.52
N PHE A 78 1.67 -4.14 12.67
CA PHE A 78 0.26 -3.78 12.81
C PHE A 78 0.05 -2.94 14.07
N ASN A 79 -0.94 -2.06 14.01
CA ASN A 79 -1.33 -1.15 15.07
C ASN A 79 -2.55 -1.71 15.84
N GLN A 80 -2.88 -1.09 16.97
CA GLN A 80 -4.02 -1.50 17.81
C GLN A 80 -5.37 -1.38 17.10
N ASP A 81 -5.46 -0.49 16.11
CA ASP A 81 -6.63 -0.30 15.26
C ASP A 81 -6.65 -1.26 14.06
N TRP A 82 -5.80 -2.28 14.06
CA TRP A 82 -5.61 -3.26 12.99
C TRP A 82 -5.12 -2.67 11.66
N SER A 83 -4.66 -1.42 11.61
CA SER A 83 -3.92 -0.94 10.44
C SER A 83 -2.53 -1.56 10.37
N TYR A 84 -1.99 -1.66 9.16
CA TYR A 84 -0.68 -2.23 8.87
C TYR A 84 0.30 -1.16 8.42
N GLU A 85 1.58 -1.48 8.59
CA GLU A 85 2.71 -0.65 8.16
C GLU A 85 3.77 -1.51 7.48
N MET A 86 4.34 -0.98 6.40
CA MET A 86 5.35 -1.62 5.59
C MET A 86 6.40 -0.63 5.10
N LEU A 87 7.67 -0.99 5.32
CA LEU A 87 8.83 -0.25 4.83
C LEU A 87 9.57 -1.11 3.80
N LYS A 88 9.72 -0.59 2.59
CA LYS A 88 10.62 -1.15 1.57
C LYS A 88 11.69 -0.10 1.25
N TYR A 89 12.94 -0.52 1.10
CA TYR A 89 14.05 0.37 0.83
C TYR A 89 15.05 -0.24 -0.14
N VAL A 90 15.79 0.61 -0.86
CA VAL A 90 16.82 0.18 -1.82
C VAL A 90 17.93 1.23 -1.89
N GLU A 91 19.16 0.78 -2.11
CA GLU A 91 20.29 1.68 -2.36
C GLU A 91 20.18 2.27 -3.77
N ILE A 92 20.35 3.58 -3.87
CA ILE A 92 20.44 4.32 -5.13
C ILE A 92 21.61 5.31 -5.07
N THR A 93 22.10 5.72 -6.23
CA THR A 93 23.02 6.86 -6.36
C THR A 93 22.28 7.94 -7.16
N PRO A 94 21.60 8.89 -6.49
CA PRO A 94 20.81 9.90 -7.19
C PRO A 94 21.71 10.89 -7.93
N ASN A 95 21.28 11.26 -9.14
CA ASN A 95 21.87 12.31 -9.95
C ASN A 95 20.89 13.46 -10.15
N GLN A 96 21.41 14.62 -10.54
CA GLN A 96 20.56 15.76 -10.84
C GLN A 96 19.62 15.42 -12.01
N GLY A 97 18.31 15.62 -11.80
CA GLY A 97 17.29 15.33 -12.80
C GLY A 97 16.76 13.89 -12.77
N ASP A 98 17.29 13.03 -11.90
CA ASP A 98 16.73 11.69 -11.70
C ASP A 98 15.29 11.75 -11.19
N LYS A 99 14.49 10.79 -11.61
CA LYS A 99 13.13 10.57 -11.13
C LYS A 99 13.07 9.26 -10.36
N ALA A 100 13.07 9.36 -9.04
CA ALA A 100 12.92 8.24 -8.12
C ALA A 100 11.46 8.11 -7.67
N THR A 101 10.88 6.91 -7.81
CA THR A 101 9.47 6.67 -7.46
C THR A 101 9.26 5.35 -6.74
N CYS A 102 8.18 5.29 -5.98
CA CYS A 102 7.62 4.08 -5.39
C CYS A 102 6.23 3.83 -5.98
N THR A 103 5.90 2.58 -6.31
CA THR A 103 4.53 2.19 -6.64
C THR A 103 3.95 1.33 -5.52
N VAL A 104 2.68 1.53 -5.20
CA VAL A 104 1.98 0.75 -4.18
C VAL A 104 0.65 0.25 -4.75
N SER A 105 0.52 -1.07 -4.83
CA SER A 105 -0.75 -1.77 -5.08
C SER A 105 -1.22 -2.38 -3.77
N HIS A 106 -2.45 -2.05 -3.38
CA HIS A 106 -3.04 -2.50 -2.12
C HIS A 106 -4.32 -3.27 -2.39
N ASN A 107 -4.47 -4.42 -1.74
CA ASN A 107 -5.60 -5.34 -1.88
C ASN A 107 -6.00 -5.68 -3.34
N GLY A 108 -5.02 -5.82 -4.23
CA GLY A 108 -5.25 -6.13 -5.64
C GLY A 108 -5.74 -4.96 -6.50
N GLN A 109 -5.80 -3.74 -5.96
CA GLN A 109 -6.10 -2.54 -6.73
C GLN A 109 -4.94 -2.11 -7.63
N GLU A 110 -5.25 -1.26 -8.61
CA GLU A 110 -4.25 -0.65 -9.50
C GLU A 110 -3.15 0.09 -8.70
N PRO A 111 -1.86 -0.04 -9.10
CA PRO A 111 -0.77 0.62 -8.41
C PRO A 111 -0.87 2.15 -8.47
N LYS A 112 -0.70 2.82 -7.33
CA LYS A 112 -0.50 4.28 -7.25
C LYS A 112 1.00 4.59 -7.20
N THR A 113 1.43 5.64 -7.91
CA THR A 113 2.83 6.08 -7.95
C THR A 113 3.05 7.27 -7.03
N TYR A 114 4.12 7.21 -6.24
CA TYR A 114 4.56 8.24 -5.31
C TYR A 114 6.00 8.62 -5.64
N GLU A 115 6.27 9.93 -5.76
CA GLU A 115 7.60 10.42 -6.09
C GLU A 115 8.41 10.69 -4.83
N LEU A 116 9.72 10.48 -4.91
CA LEU A 116 10.66 10.81 -3.85
C LEU A 116 10.60 12.30 -3.51
N ASN A 117 10.48 12.63 -2.23
CA ASN A 117 10.76 13.98 -1.76
C ASN A 117 12.28 14.18 -1.68
N TRP A 118 12.81 15.08 -2.50
CA TRP A 118 14.24 15.42 -2.57
C TRP A 118 14.70 16.38 -1.47
N MET A 119 13.78 16.86 -0.62
CA MET A 119 14.02 17.82 0.46
C MET A 119 14.15 17.15 1.82
#